data_AF-A0A3G6PJR9-F1
#
_entry.id   AF-A0A3G6PJR9-F1
#
_cell.length_a   1.000
_cell.length_b   1.000
_cell.length_c   1.000
_cell.angle_alpha   90.00
_cell.angle_beta   90.00
_cell.angle_gamma   90.00
#
_symmetry.space_group_name_H-M   'P 1'
#
loop_
_entity.id
_entity.type
_entity.pdbx_description
1 polymer ?
#
loop_
_entity_poly.entity_id
_entity_poly.type
_entity_poly.pdbx_seq_one_letter_code
_entity_poly.pdbx_strand_id
1 'polypeptide(L)'
;MILFGIFLIYFTKKPIRFFENKQLIHPGKISYGIYMYHAIVMQPVGFILLKLVAVYNLSDPVIIISSFLSVILMTILVSHLSYKYFEKRFLVLKNKYRTTSR
;
A
#
# COMPACT_ATOMS: atom_id res chain seq x y z
N MET A 1 2.97 15.14 17.05
CA MET A 1 4.07 14.15 16.90
C MET A 1 4.38 13.42 18.20
N ILE A 2 4.54 14.12 19.33
CA ILE A 2 4.84 13.49 20.64
C ILE A 2 3.73 12.49 21.09
N LEU A 3 2.45 12.88 20.97
CA LEU A 3 1.33 11.99 21.31
C LEU A 3 1.30 10.70 20.48
N PHE A 4 1.63 10.79 19.19
CA PHE A 4 1.72 9.64 18.30
C PHE A 4 2.89 8.72 18.70
N GLY A 5 4.04 9.28 19.10
CA GLY A 5 5.16 8.50 19.63
C GLY A 5 4.80 7.75 20.91
N ILE A 6 4.14 8.42 21.86
CA ILE A 6 3.66 7.79 23.11
C ILE A 6 2.66 6.67 22.81
N PHE A 7 1.74 6.90 21.88
CA PHE A 7 0.79 5.90 21.40
C PHE A 7 1.49 4.65 20.85
N LEU A 8 2.48 4.82 19.96
CA LEU A 8 3.24 3.69 19.40
C LEU A 8 4.00 2.91 20.48
N ILE A 9 4.63 3.60 21.44
CA ILE A 9 5.34 2.94 22.55
C ILE A 9 4.37 2.08 23.36
N TYR A 10 3.18 2.61 23.68
CA TYR A 10 2.18 1.86 24.44
C TYR A 10 1.71 0.60 23.70
N PHE A 11 1.41 0.72 22.39
CA PHE A 11 0.93 -0.39 21.57
C PHE A 11 2.00 -1.43 21.22
N THR A 12 3.28 -1.06 21.25
CA THR A 12 4.38 -1.99 20.93
C THR A 12 4.87 -2.76 22.16
N LYS A 13 4.57 -2.30 23.39
CA LYS A 13 5.03 -2.98 24.63
C LYS A 13 4.47 -4.38 24.82
N LYS A 14 3.25 -4.66 24.33
CA LYS A 14 2.67 -6.00 24.38
C LYS A 14 2.02 -6.33 23.03
N PRO A 15 2.33 -7.50 22.43
CA PRO A 15 1.64 -7.93 21.23
C PRO A 15 0.15 -8.11 21.53
N ILE A 16 -0.70 -7.38 20.82
CA ILE A 16 -2.15 -7.50 20.92
C ILE A 16 -2.55 -8.57 19.89
N ARG A 17 -3.10 -9.70 20.37
CA ARG A 17 -3.51 -10.85 19.53
C ARG A 17 -4.38 -10.48 18.32
N PHE A 18 -5.16 -9.39 18.42
CA PHE A 18 -5.96 -8.88 17.30
C PHE A 18 -5.10 -8.51 16.07
N PHE A 19 -3.95 -7.86 16.27
CA PHE A 19 -3.05 -7.46 15.18
C PHE A 19 -2.20 -8.60 14.60
N GLU A 20 -2.22 -9.77 15.24
CA GLU A 20 -1.50 -10.97 14.77
C GLU A 20 -2.34 -11.82 13.80
N ASN A 21 -3.58 -11.44 13.50
CA ASN A 21 -4.40 -12.13 12.52
C ASN A 21 -3.76 -12.04 11.12
N LYS A 22 -3.65 -13.19 10.44
CA LYS A 22 -3.08 -13.31 9.08
C LYS A 22 -3.67 -12.31 8.08
N GLN A 23 -4.96 -11.98 8.21
CA GLN A 23 -5.64 -10.99 7.35
C GLN A 23 -5.13 -9.57 7.57
N LEU A 24 -4.83 -9.18 8.82
CA LEU A 24 -4.30 -7.87 9.19
C LEU A 24 -2.79 -7.74 8.93
N ILE A 25 -2.06 -8.87 8.91
CA ILE A 25 -0.63 -8.88 8.57
C ILE A 25 -0.41 -8.65 7.07
N HIS A 26 -1.29 -9.16 6.21
CA HIS A 26 -1.16 -9.05 4.75
C HIS A 26 -1.05 -7.61 4.21
N PRO A 27 -1.92 -6.65 4.59
CA PRO A 27 -1.78 -5.25 4.18
C PRO A 27 -0.46 -4.64 4.69
N GLY A 28 0.03 -5.07 5.86
CA GLY A 28 1.35 -4.67 6.37
C GLY A 28 2.50 -5.11 5.47
N LYS A 29 2.42 -6.31 4.87
CA LYS A 29 3.45 -6.83 3.95
C LYS A 29 3.52 -6.04 2.64
N ILE A 30 2.38 -5.62 2.09
CA ILE A 30 2.33 -4.85 0.86
C ILE A 30 2.54 -3.34 1.07
N SER A 31 2.68 -2.88 2.32
CA SER A 31 2.78 -1.46 2.68
C SER A 31 3.96 -0.74 2.00
N TYR A 32 5.10 -1.44 1.84
CA TYR A 32 6.24 -0.94 1.10
C TYR A 32 5.88 -0.67 -0.37
N GLY A 33 5.20 -1.63 -1.01
CA GLY A 33 4.67 -1.45 -2.36
C GLY A 33 3.72 -0.26 -2.45
N ILE A 34 2.81 -0.10 -1.48
CA ILE A 34 1.85 1.02 -1.47
C ILE A 34 2.59 2.35 -1.45
N TYR A 35 3.58 2.49 -0.57
CA TYR A 35 4.42 3.68 -0.48
C TYR A 35 5.20 3.95 -1.79
N MET A 36 5.73 2.92 -2.45
CA MET A 36 6.49 3.10 -3.68
C MET A 36 5.62 3.40 -4.90
N TYR A 37 4.50 2.69 -5.05
CA TYR A 37 3.70 2.72 -6.28
C TYR A 37 2.63 3.79 -6.30
N HIS A 38 2.16 4.33 -5.16
CA HIS A 38 1.08 5.32 -5.17
C HIS A 38 1.41 6.55 -6.05
N ALA A 39 2.63 7.07 -5.97
CA ALA A 39 3.09 8.20 -6.78
C ALA A 39 3.12 7.88 -8.28
N ILE A 40 3.52 6.66 -8.63
CA ILE A 40 3.55 6.18 -10.01
C ILE A 40 2.12 5.99 -10.54
N VAL A 41 1.23 5.40 -9.74
CA VAL A 41 -0.17 5.12 -10.08
C VAL A 41 -1.00 6.39 -10.23
N MET A 42 -0.70 7.45 -9.48
CA MET A 42 -1.39 8.74 -9.61
C MET A 42 -1.34 9.31 -11.03
N GLN A 43 -0.23 9.14 -11.75
CA GLN A 43 -0.05 9.67 -13.11
C GLN A 43 -1.02 9.07 -14.13
N PRO A 44 -1.02 7.74 -14.40
CA PRO A 44 -1.94 7.14 -15.38
C PRO A 44 -3.40 7.28 -14.95
N VAL A 45 -3.72 7.20 -13.66
CA VAL A 45 -5.09 7.41 -13.16
C VAL A 45 -5.54 8.85 -13.46
N GLY A 46 -4.70 9.84 -13.21
CA GLY A 46 -4.96 11.23 -13.56
C GLY A 46 -5.18 11.43 -15.06
N PHE A 47 -4.31 10.86 -15.92
CA PHE A 47 -4.47 10.95 -17.38
C PHE A 47 -5.79 10.32 -17.87
N ILE A 48 -6.19 9.18 -17.33
CA ILE A 48 -7.45 8.53 -17.69
C ILE A 48 -8.64 9.39 -17.26
N LEU A 49 -8.62 9.92 -16.03
CA LEU A 49 -9.70 10.76 -15.52
C LEU A 49 -9.83 12.07 -16.29
N LEU A 50 -8.73 12.73 -16.65
CA LEU A 50 -8.78 13.95 -17.48
C LEU A 50 -9.48 13.69 -18.82
N LYS A 51 -9.22 12.55 -19.47
CA LYS A 51 -9.92 12.17 -20.69
C LYS A 51 -11.40 11.89 -20.44
N LEU A 52 -11.75 11.22 -19.35
CA LEU A 52 -13.15 10.95 -19.00
C LEU A 52 -13.93 12.24 -18.71
N VAL A 53 -13.32 13.19 -18.01
CA VAL A 53 -13.92 14.49 -17.73
C VAL A 53 -14.19 15.25 -19.03
N ALA A 54 -13.23 15.26 -19.95
CA ALA A 54 -13.37 15.94 -21.25
C ALA A 54 -14.49 15.33 -22.13
N VAL A 55 -14.76 14.03 -22.01
CA VAL A 55 -15.79 13.33 -22.82
C VAL A 55 -17.17 13.41 -22.18
N TYR A 56 -17.26 13.27 -20.85
CA TYR A 56 -18.53 13.05 -20.15
C TYR A 56 -19.01 14.24 -19.29
N ASN A 57 -18.27 15.37 -19.26
CA ASN A 57 -18.61 16.54 -18.44
C ASN A 57 -18.99 16.17 -16.99
N LEU A 58 -18.13 15.39 -16.34
CA LEU A 58 -18.35 14.91 -14.97
C LEU A 58 -18.36 16.07 -13.97
N SER A 59 -19.18 15.95 -12.92
CA SER A 59 -19.21 16.93 -11.82
C SER A 59 -18.04 16.76 -10.86
N ASP A 60 -17.61 17.86 -10.23
CA ASP A 60 -16.46 17.87 -9.31
C ASP A 60 -16.53 16.80 -8.21
N PRO A 61 -17.66 16.54 -7.52
CA PRO A 61 -17.73 15.49 -6.50
C PRO A 61 -17.45 14.10 -7.07
N VAL A 62 -17.91 13.82 -8.29
CA VAL A 62 -17.69 12.55 -8.97
C VAL A 62 -16.22 12.40 -9.33
N ILE A 63 -15.57 13.48 -9.82
CA ILE A 63 -14.14 13.49 -10.14
C ILE A 63 -13.31 13.24 -8.88
N ILE A 64 -13.61 13.94 -7.79
CA ILE A 64 -12.89 13.79 -6.51
C ILE A 64 -13.04 12.35 -6.02
N ILE A 65 -14.26 11.83 -5.87
CA ILE A 65 -14.48 10.48 -5.32
C ILE A 65 -13.84 9.41 -6.22
N SER A 66 -14.02 9.53 -7.54
CA SER A 66 -13.46 8.57 -8.50
C SER A 66 -11.93 8.59 -8.53
N SER A 67 -11.31 9.77 -8.41
CA SER A 67 -9.84 9.90 -8.35
C SER A 67 -9.26 9.20 -7.12
N PHE A 68 -9.75 9.52 -5.92
CA PHE A 68 -9.27 8.91 -4.69
C PHE A 68 -9.47 7.40 -4.71
N LEU A 69 -10.66 6.93 -5.08
CA LEU A 69 -10.97 5.51 -5.09
C LEU A 69 -10.11 4.76 -6.13
N SER A 70 -9.95 5.32 -7.33
CA SER A 70 -9.13 4.70 -8.39
C SER A 70 -7.67 4.61 -8.00
N VAL A 71 -7.09 5.68 -7.44
CA VAL A 71 -5.69 5.67 -6.99
C VAL A 71 -5.47 4.64 -5.88
N ILE A 72 -6.35 4.59 -4.88
CA ILE A 72 -6.22 3.64 -3.76
C ILE A 72 -6.33 2.20 -4.26
N LEU A 73 -7.36 1.89 -5.05
CA LEU A 73 -7.58 0.54 -5.56
C LEU A 73 -6.44 0.08 -6.47
N MET A 74 -6.02 0.92 -7.41
CA MET A 74 -4.91 0.60 -8.31
C MET A 74 -3.59 0.46 -7.56
N THR A 75 -3.34 1.30 -6.55
CA THR A 75 -2.13 1.20 -5.72
C THR A 75 -2.12 -0.12 -4.96
N ILE A 76 -3.22 -0.50 -4.31
CA ILE A 76 -3.31 -1.77 -3.58
C ILE A 76 -3.11 -2.96 -4.52
N LEU A 77 -3.73 -2.93 -5.70
CA LEU A 77 -3.59 -3.98 -6.72
C LEU A 77 -2.13 -4.11 -7.19
N VAL A 78 -1.50 -3.01 -7.63
CA VAL A 78 -0.11 -3.01 -8.10
C VAL A 78 0.83 -3.44 -6.99
N SER A 79 0.63 -2.97 -5.76
CA SER A 79 1.45 -3.35 -4.60
C SER A 79 1.31 -4.82 -4.26
N HIS A 80 0.09 -5.37 -4.34
CA HIS A 80 -0.14 -6.79 -4.13
C HIS A 80 0.52 -7.67 -5.19
N LEU A 81 0.43 -7.27 -6.46
CA LEU A 81 1.10 -7.96 -7.56
C LEU A 81 2.62 -7.88 -7.40
N SER A 82 3.15 -6.70 -7.07
CA SER A 82 4.58 -6.50 -6.85
C SER A 82 5.10 -7.38 -5.70
N TYR A 83 4.37 -7.41 -4.58
CA TYR A 83 4.68 -8.27 -3.45
C TYR A 83 4.73 -9.74 -3.85
N LYS A 84 3.71 -10.23 -4.56
CA LYS A 84 3.58 -11.64 -4.94
C LYS A 84 4.67 -12.09 -5.92
N TYR A 85 4.99 -11.27 -6.92
CA TYR A 85 5.86 -11.67 -8.03
C TYR A 85 7.32 -11.23 -7.89
N PHE A 86 7.58 -10.12 -7.22
CA PHE A 86 8.93 -9.57 -7.06
C PHE A 86 9.39 -9.69 -5.61
N GLU A 87 8.76 -8.98 -4.68
CA GLU A 87 9.26 -8.85 -3.30
C GLU A 87 9.40 -10.20 -2.60
N LYS A 88 8.37 -11.05 -2.70
CA LYS A 88 8.38 -12.39 -2.07
C LYS A 88 9.54 -13.25 -2.58
N ARG A 89 9.92 -13.15 -3.85
CA ARG A 89 11.06 -13.90 -4.41
C ARG A 89 12.36 -13.43 -3.78
N PHE A 90 12.60 -12.12 -3.74
CA PHE A 90 13.79 -11.54 -3.14
C PHE A 90 13.89 -11.83 -1.63
N LEU A 91 12.77 -11.83 -0.90
CA LEU A 91 12.73 -12.21 0.52
C LEU A 91 13.14 -13.67 0.76
N VAL A 92 12.71 -14.59 -0.10
CA VAL A 92 13.13 -16.00 -0.03
C VAL A 92 14.63 -16.14 -0.30
N LEU A 93 15.15 -15.45 -1.32
CA LEU A 93 16.59 -15.43 -1.59
C LEU A 93 17.37 -14.86 -0.40
N LYS A 94 16.94 -13.72 0.13
CA LYS A 94 17.55 -13.09 1.33
C LYS A 94 17.62 -14.07 2.48
N ASN A 95 16.54 -14.79 2.78
CA ASN A 95 16.53 -15.76 3.88
C ASN A 95 17.45 -16.96 3.62
N LYS A 96 17.65 -17.34 2.36
CA LYS A 96 18.55 -18.44 1.97
C LYS A 96 20.03 -18.07 2.08
N TYR A 97 20.39 -16.86 1.68
CA TYR A 97 21.80 -16.40 1.65
C TYR A 97 22.24 -15.67 2.92
N ARG A 98 21.31 -15.35 3.82
CA ARG A 98 21.67 -14.86 5.14
C ARG A 98 22.24 -16.03 5.94
N THR A 99 23.55 -16.22 5.83
CA THR A 99 24.33 -17.10 6.71
C THR A 99 24.08 -16.66 8.14
N THR A 100 23.31 -17.45 8.88
CA THR A 100 23.22 -17.31 10.32
C THR A 100 24.60 -17.65 10.89
N SER A 101 25.48 -16.65 11.01
CA SER A 101 26.37 -16.64 12.18
C SER A 101 25.42 -16.61 13.36
N ARG A 102 25.30 -17.75 14.04
CA ARG A 102 24.64 -17.82 15.34
C ARG A 102 25.33 -16.88 16.31
#